data_AF-A0A023BTQ9-F1
#
_entry.id   AF-A0A023BTQ9-F1
#
_cell.length_a   1.000
_cell.length_b   1.000
_cell.length_c   1.000
_cell.angle_alpha   90.00
_cell.angle_beta   90.00
_cell.angle_gamma   90.00
#
_symmetry.space_group_name_H-M   'P 1'
#
loop_
_entity.id
_entity.type
_entity.pdbx_description
1 polymer ?
#
loop_
_entity_poly.entity_id
_entity_poly.type
_entity_poly.pdbx_seq_one_letter_code
_entity_poly.pdbx_strand_id
1 'polypeptide(L)'
;MKFLVFISIFLIMYHGSSQKKRDANPNTYRFSYKSELYKGTRYEITTKLRALKNNSWFVNIPEEKQVELTSLFKKVKNQPIPRLYRKDAIVFLDALYAYEDFLTIYDNALYEVIQHLKHDMRRLDFKFERQFTQAKIQLNRTQKEAKNNIERIDLLKKDVRDSQIKLVSHRWMKKKMEKYIGMDAVKNPDELIKEFKKAEAMNVFTMIEEKKIEKINSYLVDQIIDFFYKKSLPEINTDALKLDYIDKI
;
A
#
# COMPACT_ATOMS: atom_id res chain seq x y z
N MET A 1 -22.12 -25.56 -75.24
CA MET A 1 -21.44 -24.62 -76.17
C MET A 1 -22.44 -23.55 -76.60
N LYS A 2 -21.92 -22.34 -76.86
CA LYS A 2 -22.57 -21.12 -77.35
C LYS A 2 -23.01 -20.11 -76.28
N PHE A 3 -22.01 -19.28 -75.99
CA PHE A 3 -22.09 -17.91 -75.51
C PHE A 3 -23.13 -17.08 -76.27
N LEU A 4 -23.86 -16.23 -75.55
CA LEU A 4 -24.43 -15.01 -76.08
C LEU A 4 -24.22 -13.88 -75.05
N VAL A 5 -23.42 -12.92 -75.50
CA VAL A 5 -23.13 -11.63 -74.88
C VAL A 5 -24.36 -10.75 -75.02
N PHE A 6 -24.76 -10.06 -73.95
CA PHE A 6 -25.36 -8.73 -74.08
C PHE A 6 -24.94 -7.85 -72.90
N ILE A 7 -24.10 -6.89 -73.24
CA ILE A 7 -23.73 -5.72 -72.44
C ILE A 7 -24.87 -4.71 -72.60
N SER A 8 -25.40 -4.17 -71.50
CA SER A 8 -26.09 -2.87 -71.51
C SER A 8 -26.22 -2.28 -70.10
N ILE A 9 -25.56 -1.12 -69.96
CA ILE A 9 -26.00 0.07 -69.24
C ILE A 9 -25.72 0.15 -67.73
N PHE A 10 -24.64 0.91 -67.48
CA PHE A 10 -24.36 1.75 -66.32
C PHE A 10 -25.62 2.49 -65.82
N LEU A 11 -26.01 2.28 -64.56
CA LEU A 11 -26.75 3.27 -63.79
C LEU A 11 -26.19 3.33 -62.37
N ILE A 12 -25.52 4.45 -62.15
CA ILE A 12 -25.01 4.96 -60.90
C ILE A 12 -26.17 5.03 -59.89
N MET A 13 -26.11 4.23 -58.83
CA MET A 13 -26.72 4.59 -57.56
C MET A 13 -25.63 4.62 -56.50
N TYR A 14 -24.93 5.76 -56.48
CA TYR A 14 -24.45 6.37 -55.25
C TYR A 14 -25.66 6.55 -54.32
N HIS A 15 -25.98 5.53 -53.52
CA HIS A 15 -26.68 5.77 -52.26
C HIS A 15 -25.65 6.38 -51.31
N GLY A 16 -25.48 7.70 -51.44
CA GLY A 16 -24.87 8.51 -50.42
C GLY A 16 -25.63 8.29 -49.13
N SER A 17 -25.07 7.49 -48.24
CA SER A 17 -25.39 7.55 -46.82
C SER A 17 -24.97 8.93 -46.35
N SER A 18 -25.91 9.88 -46.49
CA SER A 18 -25.89 11.17 -45.83
C SER A 18 -25.95 10.89 -44.33
N GLN A 19 -24.79 10.60 -43.77
CA GLN A 19 -24.59 10.54 -42.34
C GLN A 19 -24.81 11.97 -41.85
N LYS A 20 -26.07 12.27 -41.49
CA LYS A 20 -26.45 13.45 -40.73
C LYS A 20 -25.43 13.59 -39.61
N LYS A 21 -24.49 14.54 -39.75
CA LYS A 21 -23.77 15.13 -38.62
C LYS A 21 -24.87 15.68 -37.73
N ARG A 22 -25.30 14.89 -36.73
CA ARG A 22 -26.12 15.39 -35.64
C ARG A 22 -25.35 16.55 -35.06
N ASP A 23 -25.94 17.73 -35.10
CA ASP A 23 -25.41 18.94 -34.51
C ASP A 23 -24.92 18.63 -33.10
N ALA A 24 -23.60 18.59 -32.94
CA ALA A 24 -23.01 18.48 -31.63
C ALA A 24 -23.31 19.81 -30.94
N ASN A 25 -24.30 19.81 -30.04
CA ASN A 25 -24.53 20.95 -29.16
C ASN A 25 -23.17 21.32 -28.54
N PRO A 26 -22.68 22.56 -28.72
CA PRO A 26 -21.32 22.96 -28.32
C PRO A 26 -21.06 22.80 -26.81
N ASN A 27 -22.12 22.64 -26.02
CA ASN A 27 -22.06 22.36 -24.59
C ASN A 27 -22.11 20.87 -24.22
N THR A 28 -22.00 19.97 -25.20
CA THR A 28 -21.98 18.53 -24.98
C THR A 28 -20.56 17.99 -25.09
N TYR A 29 -20.10 17.42 -23.99
CA TYR A 29 -18.79 16.82 -23.83
C TYR A 29 -18.93 15.31 -24.01
N ARG A 30 -17.95 14.68 -24.68
CA ARG A 30 -17.95 13.23 -24.89
C ARG A 30 -16.53 12.67 -24.94
N PHE A 31 -16.26 11.67 -24.11
CA PHE A 31 -15.04 10.87 -24.17
C PHE A 31 -15.26 9.51 -23.51
N SER A 32 -14.48 8.52 -23.91
CA SER A 32 -14.38 7.23 -23.22
C SER A 32 -13.12 7.19 -22.37
N TYR A 33 -13.21 6.53 -21.24
CA TYR A 33 -12.06 6.25 -20.38
C TYR A 33 -12.23 4.83 -19.81
N LYS A 34 -11.21 3.98 -19.96
CA LYS A 34 -11.33 2.52 -19.78
C LYS A 34 -12.59 2.00 -20.50
N SER A 35 -13.49 1.31 -19.81
CA SER A 35 -14.76 0.77 -20.31
C SER A 35 -15.95 1.72 -20.17
N GLU A 36 -15.76 2.92 -19.60
CA GLU A 36 -16.85 3.86 -19.34
C GLU A 36 -16.96 4.98 -20.39
N LEU A 37 -18.20 5.31 -20.76
CA LEU A 37 -18.52 6.43 -21.64
C LEU A 37 -19.00 7.64 -20.84
N TYR A 38 -18.22 8.71 -20.86
CA TYR A 38 -18.58 10.01 -20.32
C TYR A 38 -19.22 10.85 -21.42
N LYS A 39 -20.51 11.14 -21.29
CA LYS A 39 -21.29 11.95 -22.24
C LYS A 39 -22.30 12.80 -21.47
N GLY A 40 -22.38 14.08 -21.83
CA GLY A 40 -23.33 15.01 -21.23
C GLY A 40 -22.80 16.43 -21.21
N THR A 41 -23.40 17.28 -20.38
CA THR A 41 -22.91 18.63 -20.09
C THR A 41 -21.64 18.58 -19.23
N ARG A 42 -20.89 19.69 -19.20
CA ARG A 42 -19.74 19.85 -18.28
C ARG A 42 -20.13 19.56 -16.83
N TYR A 43 -21.29 20.05 -16.41
CA TYR A 43 -21.80 19.89 -15.06
C TYR A 43 -22.04 18.41 -14.73
N GLU A 44 -22.73 17.69 -15.61
CA GLU A 44 -23.02 16.26 -15.42
C GLU A 44 -21.74 15.43 -15.32
N ILE A 45 -20.78 15.64 -16.24
CA ILE A 45 -19.51 14.91 -16.22
C ILE A 45 -18.70 15.26 -14.97
N THR A 46 -18.58 16.56 -14.61
CA THR A 46 -17.83 16.97 -13.42
C THR A 46 -18.47 16.43 -12.13
N THR A 47 -19.80 16.29 -12.08
CA THR A 47 -20.49 15.66 -10.94
C THR A 47 -20.14 14.17 -10.84
N LYS A 48 -20.08 13.44 -11.95
CA LYS A 48 -19.60 12.04 -11.97
C LYS A 48 -18.16 11.92 -11.49
N LEU A 49 -17.27 12.76 -12.01
CA LEU A 49 -15.85 12.79 -11.60
C LEU A 49 -15.68 13.11 -10.10
N ARG A 50 -16.52 14.00 -9.55
CA ARG A 50 -16.53 14.30 -8.11
C ARG A 50 -16.96 13.10 -7.28
N ALA A 51 -18.00 12.40 -7.71
CA ALA A 51 -18.48 11.20 -7.03
C ALA A 51 -17.39 10.12 -6.99
N LEU A 52 -16.66 9.92 -8.09
CA LEU A 52 -15.51 9.01 -8.15
C LEU A 52 -14.40 9.43 -7.17
N LYS A 53 -13.99 10.70 -7.20
CA LYS A 53 -12.96 11.24 -6.28
C LYS A 53 -13.31 11.00 -4.81
N ASN A 54 -14.58 11.08 -4.46
CA ASN A 54 -15.07 11.01 -3.09
C ASN A 54 -15.53 9.60 -2.69
N ASN A 55 -15.27 8.58 -3.53
CA ASN A 55 -15.56 7.20 -3.18
C ASN A 55 -14.76 6.80 -1.92
N SER A 56 -15.38 6.00 -1.05
CA SER A 56 -14.77 5.47 0.18
C SER A 56 -13.45 4.75 -0.03
N TRP A 57 -13.20 4.20 -1.22
CA TRP A 57 -11.94 3.51 -1.52
C TRP A 57 -10.74 4.47 -1.56
N PHE A 58 -10.95 5.77 -1.74
CA PHE A 58 -9.90 6.79 -1.79
C PHE A 58 -9.66 7.52 -0.45
N VAL A 59 -10.22 7.02 0.66
CA VAL A 59 -10.13 7.68 1.98
C VAL A 59 -8.72 7.69 2.58
N ASN A 60 -7.86 6.75 2.17
CA ASN A 60 -6.50 6.57 2.70
C ASN A 60 -5.39 7.02 1.74
N ILE A 61 -5.70 7.92 0.78
CA ILE A 61 -4.67 8.49 -0.10
C ILE A 61 -3.70 9.35 0.72
N PRO A 62 -2.38 9.28 0.47
CA PRO A 62 -1.40 10.22 1.06
C PRO A 62 -1.79 11.67 0.84
N GLU A 63 -1.52 12.54 1.82
CA GLU A 63 -1.97 13.93 1.79
C GLU A 63 -1.48 14.69 0.54
N GLU A 64 -0.20 14.51 0.18
CA GLU A 64 0.41 15.16 -0.98
C GLU A 64 -0.30 14.75 -2.27
N LYS A 65 -0.75 13.50 -2.34
CA LYS A 65 -1.47 12.96 -3.48
C LYS A 65 -2.93 13.37 -3.51
N GLN A 66 -3.54 13.56 -2.34
CA GLN A 66 -4.85 14.19 -2.22
C GLN A 66 -4.82 15.65 -2.71
N VAL A 67 -3.74 16.38 -2.42
CA VAL A 67 -3.49 17.74 -2.92
C VAL A 67 -3.35 17.73 -4.45
N GLU A 68 -2.53 16.82 -5.00
CA GLU A 68 -2.35 16.64 -6.45
C GLU A 68 -3.69 16.36 -7.15
N LEU A 69 -4.44 15.35 -6.69
CA LEU A 69 -5.75 15.00 -7.25
C LEU A 69 -6.76 16.14 -7.16
N THR A 70 -6.74 16.90 -6.07
CA THR A 70 -7.63 18.05 -5.89
C THR A 70 -7.27 19.19 -6.85
N SER A 71 -5.98 19.41 -7.10
CA SER A 71 -5.48 20.36 -8.09
C SER A 71 -5.92 19.95 -9.51
N LEU A 72 -5.69 18.69 -9.90
CA LEU A 72 -6.13 18.13 -11.18
C LEU A 72 -7.64 18.27 -11.37
N PHE A 73 -8.43 17.90 -10.35
CA PHE A 73 -9.88 18.01 -10.39
C PHE A 73 -10.35 19.47 -10.55
N LYS A 74 -9.71 20.43 -9.87
CA LYS A 74 -10.01 21.86 -10.00
C LYS A 74 -9.72 22.36 -11.43
N LYS A 75 -8.62 21.90 -12.03
CA LYS A 75 -8.27 22.21 -13.42
C LYS A 75 -9.34 21.73 -14.40
N VAL A 76 -9.80 20.47 -14.25
CA VAL A 76 -10.91 19.92 -15.05
C VAL A 76 -12.18 20.75 -14.89
N LYS A 77 -12.60 20.98 -13.64
CA LYS A 77 -13.83 21.72 -13.31
C LYS A 77 -13.85 23.10 -13.97
N ASN A 78 -12.71 23.80 -13.98
CA ASN A 78 -12.60 25.17 -14.45
C ASN A 78 -12.35 25.29 -15.96
N GLN A 79 -12.22 24.19 -16.69
CA GLN A 79 -11.93 24.21 -18.12
C GLN A 79 -13.21 24.36 -18.96
N PRO A 80 -13.45 25.51 -19.61
CA PRO A 80 -14.65 25.70 -20.43
C PRO A 80 -14.53 25.01 -21.79
N ILE A 81 -13.32 24.86 -22.34
CA ILE A 81 -13.13 24.38 -23.71
C ILE A 81 -13.28 22.85 -23.76
N PRO A 82 -14.23 22.27 -24.54
CA PRO A 82 -14.50 20.83 -24.54
C PRO A 82 -13.30 19.93 -24.79
N ARG A 83 -12.44 20.29 -25.75
CA ARG A 83 -11.22 19.54 -26.07
C ARG A 83 -10.23 19.52 -24.90
N LEU A 84 -10.04 20.67 -24.26
CA LEU A 84 -9.12 20.79 -23.12
C LEU A 84 -9.71 20.14 -21.88
N TYR A 85 -11.02 20.25 -21.66
CA TYR A 85 -11.72 19.60 -20.56
C TYR A 85 -11.53 18.09 -20.63
N ARG A 86 -11.72 17.50 -21.82
CA ARG A 86 -11.44 16.09 -22.05
C ARG A 86 -10.00 15.74 -21.68
N LYS A 87 -9.02 16.51 -22.15
CA LYS A 87 -7.59 16.26 -21.87
C LYS A 87 -7.32 16.28 -20.38
N ASP A 88 -7.76 17.33 -19.69
CA ASP A 88 -7.57 17.46 -18.25
C ASP A 88 -8.33 16.36 -17.48
N ALA A 89 -9.52 15.97 -17.94
CA ALA A 89 -10.32 14.92 -17.31
C ALA A 89 -9.65 13.55 -17.41
N ILE A 90 -9.04 13.25 -18.56
CA ILE A 90 -8.25 12.02 -18.75
C ILE A 90 -7.05 12.03 -17.80
N VAL A 91 -6.30 13.13 -17.71
CA VAL A 91 -5.15 13.24 -16.77
C VAL A 91 -5.59 13.06 -15.32
N PHE A 92 -6.72 13.65 -14.92
CA PHE A 92 -7.29 13.45 -13.60
C PHE A 92 -7.68 11.99 -13.34
N LEU A 93 -8.32 11.33 -14.32
CA LEU A 93 -8.71 9.93 -14.20
C LEU A 93 -7.49 9.01 -14.14
N ASP A 94 -6.46 9.25 -14.97
CA ASP A 94 -5.20 8.51 -14.94
C ASP A 94 -4.56 8.57 -13.55
N ALA A 95 -4.45 9.77 -12.98
CA ALA A 95 -3.95 9.93 -11.62
C ALA A 95 -4.82 9.19 -10.61
N LEU A 96 -6.16 9.34 -10.68
CA LEU A 96 -7.09 8.70 -9.75
C LEU A 96 -6.98 7.17 -9.77
N TYR A 97 -6.93 6.57 -10.96
CA TYR A 97 -6.83 5.12 -11.11
C TYR A 97 -5.45 4.57 -10.76
N ALA A 98 -4.37 5.34 -10.96
CA ALA A 98 -3.06 4.97 -10.45
C ALA A 98 -3.07 4.80 -8.91
N TYR A 99 -3.89 5.58 -8.18
CA TYR A 99 -4.07 5.38 -6.74
C TYR A 99 -4.86 4.12 -6.39
N GLU A 100 -5.86 3.76 -7.19
CA GLU A 100 -6.59 2.51 -6.98
C GLU A 100 -5.66 1.29 -7.12
N ASP A 101 -4.82 1.31 -8.16
CA ASP A 101 -3.81 0.28 -8.39
C ASP A 101 -2.78 0.26 -7.24
N PHE A 102 -2.32 1.43 -6.80
CA PHE A 102 -1.44 1.56 -5.62
C PHE A 102 -2.05 0.94 -4.37
N LEU A 103 -3.30 1.27 -4.03
CA LEU A 103 -3.95 0.76 -2.83
C LEU A 103 -4.04 -0.77 -2.87
N THR A 104 -4.35 -1.32 -4.03
CA THR A 104 -4.41 -2.77 -4.22
C THR A 104 -3.04 -3.42 -4.02
N ILE A 105 -1.99 -2.87 -4.63
CA ILE A 105 -0.62 -3.39 -4.49
C ILE A 105 -0.16 -3.28 -3.04
N TYR A 106 -0.36 -2.12 -2.41
CA TYR A 106 0.11 -1.87 -1.05
C TYR A 106 -0.61 -2.75 -0.03
N ASP A 107 -1.93 -2.88 -0.14
CA ASP A 107 -2.71 -3.69 0.78
C ASP A 107 -2.32 -5.17 0.69
N ASN A 108 -2.12 -5.69 -0.52
CA ASN A 108 -1.69 -7.06 -0.75
C ASN A 108 -0.27 -7.30 -0.21
N ALA A 109 0.67 -6.41 -0.52
CA ALA A 109 2.05 -6.49 -0.04
C ALA A 109 2.11 -6.48 1.50
N LEU A 110 1.39 -5.57 2.15
CA LEU A 110 1.35 -5.48 3.61
C LEU A 110 0.72 -6.73 4.23
N TYR A 111 -0.35 -7.27 3.62
CA TYR A 111 -0.95 -8.51 4.09
C TYR A 111 0.03 -9.68 4.00
N GLU A 112 0.74 -9.82 2.88
CA GLU A 112 1.77 -10.85 2.70
C GLU A 112 2.89 -10.72 3.74
N VAL A 113 3.37 -9.50 3.99
CA VAL A 113 4.37 -9.23 5.02
C VAL A 113 3.88 -9.65 6.41
N ILE A 114 2.64 -9.33 6.77
CA ILE A 114 2.05 -9.75 8.05
C ILE A 114 2.01 -11.28 8.15
N GLN A 115 1.59 -11.99 7.09
CA GLN A 115 1.59 -13.46 7.11
C GLN A 115 2.99 -14.05 7.25
N HIS A 116 3.95 -13.49 6.51
CA HIS A 116 5.35 -13.91 6.57
C HIS A 116 5.93 -13.75 7.99
N LEU A 117 5.70 -12.60 8.62
CA LEU A 117 6.15 -12.35 9.99
C LEU A 117 5.51 -13.31 10.98
N LYS A 118 4.19 -13.54 10.88
CA LYS A 118 3.47 -14.50 11.74
C LYS A 118 4.05 -15.91 11.63
N HIS A 119 4.39 -16.35 10.42
CA HIS A 119 4.99 -17.66 10.20
C HIS A 119 6.33 -17.81 10.94
N ASP A 120 7.16 -16.77 10.88
CA ASP A 120 8.50 -16.77 11.45
C ASP A 120 8.56 -16.51 12.97
N MET A 121 7.49 -15.97 13.54
CA MET A 121 7.47 -15.47 14.91
C MET A 121 7.83 -16.51 15.96
N ARG A 122 7.37 -17.76 15.83
CA ARG A 122 7.69 -18.83 16.79
C ARG A 122 9.18 -19.17 16.78
N ARG A 123 9.77 -19.26 15.58
CA ARG A 123 11.20 -19.54 15.41
C ARG A 123 12.05 -18.39 15.98
N LEU A 124 11.66 -17.15 15.71
CA LEU A 124 12.36 -15.97 16.21
C LEU A 124 12.24 -15.81 17.73
N ASP A 125 11.07 -16.13 18.29
CA ASP A 125 10.82 -16.12 19.73
C ASP A 125 11.77 -17.06 20.47
N PHE A 126 11.87 -18.31 19.99
CA PHE A 126 12.86 -19.27 20.50
C PHE A 126 14.31 -18.76 20.36
N LYS A 127 14.66 -18.19 19.21
CA LYS A 127 16.00 -17.64 18.96
C LYS A 127 16.33 -16.51 19.94
N PHE A 128 15.42 -15.57 20.17
CA PHE A 128 15.64 -14.46 21.08
C PHE A 128 15.66 -14.91 22.54
N GLU A 129 14.83 -15.86 22.94
CA GLU A 129 14.89 -16.45 24.28
C GLU A 129 16.23 -17.14 24.53
N ARG A 130 16.71 -17.92 23.57
CA ARG A 130 18.04 -18.54 23.65
C ARG A 130 19.15 -17.50 23.77
N GLN A 131 19.09 -16.42 23.00
CA GLN A 131 20.07 -15.33 23.06
C GLN A 131 20.10 -14.68 24.45
N PHE A 132 18.93 -14.35 25.00
CA PHE A 132 18.82 -13.79 26.35
C PHE A 132 19.38 -14.72 27.42
N THR A 133 19.00 -16.00 27.39
CA THR A 133 19.48 -17.00 28.36
C THR A 133 20.99 -17.18 28.29
N GLN A 134 21.58 -17.22 27.09
CA GLN A 134 23.02 -17.32 26.91
C GLN A 134 23.76 -16.10 27.46
N ALA A 135 23.26 -14.88 27.19
CA ALA A 135 23.83 -13.66 27.75
C ALA A 135 23.79 -13.67 29.29
N LYS A 136 22.67 -14.12 29.88
CA LYS A 136 22.52 -14.22 31.34
C LYS A 136 23.47 -15.24 31.96
N ILE A 137 23.64 -16.40 31.33
CA ILE A 137 24.61 -17.42 31.77
C ILE A 137 26.04 -16.85 31.72
N GLN A 138 26.39 -16.15 30.66
CA GLN A 138 27.72 -15.57 30.50
C GLN A 138 28.01 -14.53 31.58
N LEU A 139 27.07 -13.61 31.83
CA LEU A 139 27.17 -12.63 32.92
C LEU A 139 27.37 -13.33 34.27
N ASN A 140 26.53 -14.33 34.59
CA ASN A 140 26.60 -15.05 35.86
C ASN A 140 27.92 -15.79 36.06
N ARG A 141 28.49 -16.38 35.00
CA ARG A 141 29.81 -17.04 35.05
C ARG A 141 30.93 -16.03 35.30
N THR A 142 30.96 -14.94 34.52
CA THR A 142 31.99 -13.90 34.68
C THR A 142 31.93 -13.24 36.07
N GLN A 143 30.74 -13.02 36.62
CA GLN A 143 30.59 -12.52 37.99
C GLN A 143 31.06 -13.50 39.07
N LYS A 144 31.16 -14.80 38.78
CA LYS A 144 31.72 -15.79 39.71
C LYS A 144 33.24 -15.90 39.57
N GLU A 145 33.73 -15.95 38.33
CA GLU A 145 35.11 -16.30 38.00
C GLU A 145 36.06 -15.08 37.94
N ALA A 146 35.55 -13.91 37.55
CA ALA A 146 36.35 -12.71 37.26
C ALA A 146 35.73 -11.43 37.83
N LYS A 147 35.41 -11.45 39.13
CA LYS A 147 34.70 -10.37 39.86
C LYS A 147 35.32 -8.98 39.70
N ASN A 148 36.63 -8.90 39.50
CA ASN A 148 37.38 -7.64 39.42
C ASN A 148 37.38 -7.04 38.01
N ASN A 149 36.88 -7.76 37.00
CA ASN A 149 36.80 -7.26 35.63
C ASN A 149 35.48 -6.50 35.42
N ILE A 150 35.41 -5.30 36.02
CA ILE A 150 34.21 -4.46 36.05
C ILE A 150 33.76 -4.09 34.62
N GLU A 151 34.69 -3.70 33.75
CA GLU A 151 34.39 -3.33 32.37
C GLU A 151 33.72 -4.48 31.61
N ARG A 152 34.25 -5.69 31.72
CA ARG A 152 33.64 -6.87 31.08
C ARG A 152 32.26 -7.18 31.65
N ILE A 153 32.07 -7.04 32.96
CA ILE A 153 30.79 -7.26 33.61
C ILE A 153 29.75 -6.25 33.11
N ASP A 154 30.12 -4.97 32.96
CA ASP A 154 29.19 -3.94 32.52
C ASP A 154 28.79 -4.09 31.04
N LEU A 155 29.72 -4.50 30.18
CA LEU A 155 29.38 -4.90 28.80
C LEU A 155 28.38 -6.06 28.78
N LEU A 156 28.60 -7.10 29.58
CA LEU A 156 27.70 -8.25 29.65
C LEU A 156 26.33 -7.88 30.25
N LYS A 157 26.26 -6.95 31.21
CA LYS A 157 24.98 -6.41 31.69
C LYS A 157 24.20 -5.72 30.58
N LYS A 158 24.89 -4.95 29.73
CA LYS A 158 24.27 -4.32 28.57
C LYS A 158 23.75 -5.36 27.58
N ASP A 159 24.54 -6.39 27.26
CA ASP A 159 24.12 -7.48 26.37
C ASP A 159 22.87 -8.21 26.89
N VAL A 160 22.81 -8.48 28.20
CA VAL A 160 21.63 -9.05 28.85
C VAL A 160 20.42 -8.13 28.70
N ARG A 161 20.59 -6.83 28.95
CA ARG A 161 19.51 -5.85 28.82
C ARG A 161 19.00 -5.73 27.39
N ASP A 162 19.90 -5.63 26.41
CA ASP A 162 19.55 -5.48 25.00
C ASP A 162 18.82 -6.72 24.47
N SER A 163 19.30 -7.92 24.83
CA SER A 163 18.64 -9.18 24.47
C SER A 163 17.28 -9.36 25.16
N GLN A 164 17.14 -8.89 26.41
CA GLN A 164 15.86 -8.89 27.13
C GLN A 164 14.84 -7.96 26.45
N ILE A 165 15.21 -6.71 26.16
CA ILE A 165 14.36 -5.75 25.46
C ILE A 165 13.91 -6.34 24.13
N LYS A 166 14.84 -6.88 23.35
CA LYS A 166 14.55 -7.52 22.06
C LYS A 166 13.52 -8.63 22.15
N LEU A 167 13.65 -9.54 23.13
CA LEU A 167 12.72 -10.63 23.35
C LEU A 167 11.33 -10.13 23.74
N VAL A 168 11.25 -9.18 24.69
CA VAL A 168 9.96 -8.66 25.17
C VAL A 168 9.26 -7.84 24.07
N SER A 169 10.00 -7.02 23.33
CA SER A 169 9.49 -6.30 22.15
C SER A 169 8.97 -7.25 21.07
N HIS A 170 9.71 -8.33 20.77
CA HIS A 170 9.26 -9.36 19.83
C HIS A 170 7.94 -10.00 20.28
N ARG A 171 7.83 -10.33 21.56
CA ARG A 171 6.60 -10.93 22.11
C ARG A 171 5.42 -9.98 22.12
N TRP A 172 5.67 -8.70 22.39
CA TRP A 172 4.66 -7.66 22.25
C TRP A 172 4.17 -7.59 20.80
N MET A 173 5.08 -7.55 19.83
CA MET A 173 4.75 -7.54 18.40
C MET A 173 3.99 -8.81 18.01
N LYS A 174 4.45 -9.98 18.44
CA LYS A 174 3.79 -11.28 18.22
C LYS A 174 2.33 -11.27 18.66
N LYS A 175 2.06 -10.79 19.88
CA LYS A 175 0.69 -10.66 20.41
C LYS A 175 -0.20 -9.73 19.58
N LYS A 176 0.35 -8.67 18.98
CA LYS A 176 -0.42 -7.79 18.08
C LYS A 176 -0.67 -8.49 16.75
N MET A 177 0.36 -9.06 16.13
CA MET A 177 0.27 -9.72 14.82
C MET A 177 -0.63 -10.96 14.81
N GLU A 178 -0.74 -11.68 15.92
CA GLU A 178 -1.69 -12.79 16.07
C GLU A 178 -3.15 -12.35 15.88
N LYS A 179 -3.49 -11.10 16.22
CA LYS A 179 -4.85 -10.54 16.05
C LYS A 179 -5.18 -10.19 14.60
N TYR A 180 -4.17 -10.05 13.75
CA TYR A 180 -4.38 -9.67 12.35
C TYR A 180 -4.71 -10.92 11.53
N ILE A 181 -5.99 -11.04 11.15
CA ILE A 181 -6.54 -12.21 10.46
C ILE A 181 -7.08 -11.77 9.10
N GLY A 182 -6.62 -12.45 8.05
CA GLY A 182 -7.07 -12.20 6.68
C GLY A 182 -6.82 -10.78 6.19
N MET A 183 -7.43 -10.46 5.06
CA MET A 183 -7.26 -9.17 4.39
C MET A 183 -7.88 -7.99 5.15
N ASP A 184 -8.81 -8.29 6.06
CA ASP A 184 -9.51 -7.27 6.85
C ASP A 184 -8.56 -6.46 7.73
N ALA A 185 -7.49 -7.11 8.23
CA ALA A 185 -6.45 -6.45 9.03
C ALA A 185 -5.76 -5.29 8.31
N VAL A 186 -5.80 -5.26 6.97
CA VAL A 186 -5.16 -4.22 6.15
C VAL A 186 -6.20 -3.28 5.54
N LYS A 187 -7.38 -3.80 5.16
CA LYS A 187 -8.46 -2.99 4.55
C LYS A 187 -9.22 -2.17 5.59
N ASN A 188 -9.45 -2.73 6.77
CA ASN A 188 -10.09 -2.08 7.92
C ASN A 188 -9.14 -2.14 9.12
N PRO A 189 -7.99 -1.44 9.04
CA PRO A 189 -6.91 -1.59 10.00
C PRO A 189 -7.27 -0.97 11.36
N ASP A 190 -6.64 -1.51 12.41
CA ASP A 190 -6.58 -0.84 13.70
C ASP A 190 -5.68 0.41 13.65
N GLU A 191 -5.55 1.11 14.77
CA GLU A 191 -4.75 2.34 14.83
C GLU A 191 -3.28 2.13 14.49
N LEU A 192 -2.68 1.00 14.90
CA LEU A 192 -1.27 0.71 14.64
C LEU A 192 -1.01 0.48 13.15
N ILE A 193 -1.82 -0.36 12.51
CA ILE A 193 -1.67 -0.61 11.07
C ILE A 193 -2.06 0.64 10.28
N LYS A 194 -3.06 1.41 10.72
CA LYS A 194 -3.43 2.67 10.06
C LYS A 194 -2.29 3.69 10.10
N GLU A 195 -1.64 3.85 11.25
CA GLU A 195 -0.50 4.74 11.41
C GLU A 195 0.68 4.29 10.54
N PHE A 196 1.03 3.00 10.59
CA PHE A 196 2.08 2.43 9.75
C PHE A 196 1.78 2.64 8.26
N LYS A 197 0.53 2.34 7.84
CA LYS A 197 0.11 2.53 6.45
C LYS A 197 0.31 3.96 6.00
N LYS A 198 -0.12 4.92 6.81
CA LYS A 198 0.00 6.35 6.54
C LYS A 198 1.47 6.78 6.44
N ALA A 199 2.33 6.32 7.36
CA ALA A 199 3.74 6.68 7.37
C ALA A 199 4.48 6.21 6.10
N GLU A 200 4.18 4.99 5.63
CA GLU A 200 4.92 4.38 4.52
C GLU A 200 4.26 4.55 3.14
N ALA A 201 3.03 5.08 3.08
CA ALA A 201 2.27 5.13 1.83
C ALA A 201 3.00 5.89 0.71
N MET A 202 3.66 7.02 1.01
CA MET A 202 4.39 7.79 0.00
C MET A 202 5.62 7.05 -0.53
N ASN A 203 6.33 6.34 0.35
CA ASN A 203 7.51 5.56 -0.03
C ASN A 203 7.12 4.41 -0.95
N VAL A 204 6.08 3.66 -0.58
CA VAL A 204 5.56 2.55 -1.41
C VAL A 204 5.02 3.07 -2.74
N PHE A 205 4.33 4.21 -2.74
CA PHE A 205 3.83 4.84 -3.97
C PHE A 205 4.98 5.19 -4.91
N THR A 206 6.02 5.85 -4.40
CA THR A 206 7.24 6.17 -5.17
C THR A 206 7.88 4.91 -5.74
N MET A 207 7.98 3.82 -4.96
CA MET A 207 8.52 2.55 -5.45
C MET A 207 7.72 1.97 -6.62
N ILE A 208 6.40 2.14 -6.62
CA ILE A 208 5.54 1.70 -7.73
C ILE A 208 5.77 2.57 -8.98
N GLU A 209 5.86 3.89 -8.82
CA GLU A 209 6.18 4.80 -9.93
C GLU A 209 7.55 4.49 -10.55
N GLU A 210 8.53 4.14 -9.72
CA GLU A 210 9.87 3.72 -10.12
C GLU A 210 9.95 2.28 -10.62
N LYS A 211 8.82 1.55 -10.69
CA LYS A 211 8.72 0.15 -11.14
C LYS A 211 9.57 -0.83 -10.30
N LYS A 212 9.71 -0.58 -8.99
CA LYS A 212 10.43 -1.42 -8.01
C LYS A 212 9.47 -2.27 -7.17
N ILE A 213 8.43 -2.81 -7.82
CA ILE A 213 7.33 -3.52 -7.13
C ILE A 213 7.85 -4.74 -6.37
N GLU A 214 8.82 -5.44 -6.95
CA GLU A 214 9.46 -6.63 -6.38
C GLU A 214 10.20 -6.37 -5.07
N LYS A 215 10.53 -5.11 -4.76
CA LYS A 215 11.24 -4.71 -3.53
C LYS A 215 10.31 -4.27 -2.41
N ILE A 216 9.02 -4.09 -2.69
CA ILE A 216 8.05 -3.55 -1.71
C ILE A 216 7.94 -4.48 -0.51
N ASN A 217 7.86 -5.79 -0.72
CA ASN A 217 7.71 -6.74 0.39
C ASN A 217 8.91 -6.69 1.34
N SER A 218 10.15 -6.73 0.81
CA SER A 218 11.35 -6.63 1.65
C SER A 218 11.42 -5.29 2.38
N TYR A 219 11.08 -4.20 1.69
CA TYR A 219 11.03 -2.87 2.29
C TYR A 219 10.04 -2.84 3.47
N LEU A 220 8.81 -3.31 3.25
CA LEU A 220 7.77 -3.30 4.27
C LEU A 220 8.08 -4.22 5.46
N VAL A 221 8.78 -5.34 5.24
CA VAL A 221 9.27 -6.19 6.34
C VAL A 221 10.19 -5.40 7.27
N ASP A 222 11.15 -4.68 6.72
CA ASP A 222 12.09 -3.90 7.53
C ASP A 222 11.37 -2.76 8.26
N GLN A 223 10.50 -2.02 7.55
CA GLN A 223 9.78 -0.90 8.14
C GLN A 223 8.81 -1.34 9.25
N ILE A 224 8.06 -2.42 9.03
CA ILE A 224 7.07 -2.87 10.02
C ILE A 224 7.76 -3.43 11.28
N ILE A 225 8.91 -4.11 11.13
CA ILE A 225 9.69 -4.58 12.28
C ILE A 225 10.18 -3.38 13.11
N ASP A 226 10.77 -2.38 12.45
CA ASP A 226 11.27 -1.18 13.13
C ASP A 226 10.12 -0.38 13.78
N PHE A 227 9.00 -0.20 13.09
CA PHE A 227 7.81 0.47 13.61
C PHE A 227 7.27 -0.21 14.87
N PHE A 228 7.02 -1.52 14.82
CA PHE A 228 6.50 -2.26 15.97
C PHE A 228 7.52 -2.34 17.11
N TYR A 229 8.82 -2.43 16.80
CA TYR A 229 9.87 -2.36 17.81
C TYR A 229 9.79 -1.03 18.57
N LYS A 230 9.80 0.10 17.87
CA LYS A 230 9.70 1.44 18.47
C LYS A 230 8.41 1.63 19.28
N LYS A 231 7.27 1.15 18.77
CA LYS A 231 5.97 1.20 19.47
C LYS A 231 5.95 0.36 20.73
N SER A 232 6.70 -0.74 20.78
CA SER A 232 6.76 -1.60 21.96
C SER A 232 7.51 -0.98 23.13
N LEU A 233 8.56 -0.18 22.89
CA LEU A 233 9.46 0.32 23.93
C LEU A 233 8.77 1.01 25.13
N PRO A 234 7.76 1.90 24.94
CA PRO A 234 7.03 2.49 26.07
C PRO A 234 6.01 1.55 26.73
N GLU A 235 5.62 0.45 26.08
CA GLU A 235 4.59 -0.48 26.56
C GLU A 235 5.15 -1.74 27.24
N ILE A 236 6.43 -2.06 27.00
CA ILE A 236 7.03 -3.29 27.51
C ILE A 236 7.40 -3.19 28.99
N ASN A 237 7.16 -4.27 29.73
CA ASN A 237 7.68 -4.48 31.07
C ASN A 237 8.72 -5.61 31.02
N THR A 238 10.01 -5.25 31.15
CA THR A 238 11.11 -6.22 31.12
C THR A 238 11.12 -7.16 32.31
N ASP A 239 10.61 -6.73 33.46
CA ASP A 239 10.67 -7.48 34.72
C ASP A 239 9.63 -8.59 34.78
N ALA A 240 8.59 -8.52 33.94
CA ALA A 240 7.55 -9.53 33.83
C ALA A 240 7.89 -10.68 32.85
N LEU A 241 9.12 -10.73 32.33
CA LEU A 241 9.53 -11.73 31.35
C LEU A 241 9.51 -13.15 31.95
N LYS A 242 8.70 -14.04 31.36
CA LYS A 242 8.69 -15.49 31.63
C LYS A 242 9.37 -16.23 30.48
N LEU A 243 10.12 -17.29 30.75
CA LEU A 243 10.71 -18.13 29.70
C LEU A 243 9.70 -19.21 29.29
N ASP A 244 9.56 -19.45 27.99
CA ASP A 244 8.56 -20.36 27.43
C ASP A 244 9.18 -21.66 26.91
N TYR A 245 10.50 -21.68 26.63
CA TYR A 245 11.17 -22.81 25.97
C TYR A 245 12.30 -23.39 26.80
N ILE A 246 12.97 -22.56 27.61
CA ILE A 246 14.08 -22.99 28.45
C ILE A 246 13.58 -23.02 29.89
N ASP A 247 12.86 -24.10 30.22
CA ASP A 247 12.57 -24.44 31.60
C ASP A 247 13.86 -24.94 32.28
N LYS A 248 14.29 -24.19 33.30
CA LYS A 248 15.34 -24.56 34.27
C LYS A 248 16.76 -24.69 33.69
N ILE A 249 17.56 -23.65 33.90
CA ILE A 249 19.00 -23.80 34.19
C ILE A 249 19.26 -23.14 35.55
#